data_AF-C5DX46-F1
#
_entry.id   AF-C5DX46-F1
#
_cell.length_a   1.000
_cell.length_b   1.000
_cell.length_c   1.000
_cell.angle_alpha   90.00
_cell.angle_beta   90.00
_cell.angle_gamma   90.00
#
_symmetry.space_group_name_H-M   'P 1'
#
loop_
_entity.id
_entity.type
_entity.pdbx_description
1 polymer ?
#
loop_
_entity_poly.entity_id
_entity_poly.type
_entity_poly.pdbx_seq_one_letter_code
_entity_poly.pdbx_strand_id
1 'polypeptide(L)'
;MEMNAYPGDEKLPVSPQVQTPLSSNLNIRTMPIIPANFSSSFFLFSSIDSYARYNDQDYKKCELDPEGMGIPLFQVRFRSFKKESMLIEKYVLLDASDSPPKAPYRIKKQDGNLILYKVEYCKVYLRYYSNYSAWEVVFLDPLTRLGKYEFLHNVGTKLSFCGTADGFDLSWRAIDSSVWGEHELFANYDDIHRLVTYDSLPDSEPRDENCKNKPLSPRGIYLRNWKSSKLRNSCNILSFLEPGDASGLGIRSVPPVTEFLSIHGILLHCRIVALIQEAQSREAAERRRRAMNSSMNMSMASAGAMAGSGCCC
;
A
#
# COMPACT_ATOMS: atom_id res chain seq x y z
N MET A 1 -52.38 -35.71 -16.45
CA MET A 1 -51.12 -35.19 -17.03
C MET A 1 -50.62 -34.13 -16.06
N GLU A 2 -49.46 -34.45 -15.52
CA GLU A 2 -48.50 -33.76 -14.65
C GLU A 2 -48.77 -32.39 -14.01
N MET A 3 -48.28 -32.34 -12.77
CA MET A 3 -48.11 -31.23 -11.83
C MET A 3 -47.28 -30.08 -12.40
N ASN A 4 -47.38 -28.88 -11.79
CA ASN A 4 -46.18 -28.19 -11.31
C ASN A 4 -46.48 -27.19 -10.19
N ALA A 5 -45.72 -27.35 -9.11
CA ALA A 5 -45.67 -26.53 -7.92
C ALA A 5 -44.59 -25.42 -8.04
N TYR A 6 -44.77 -24.36 -7.24
CA TYR A 6 -43.82 -23.27 -6.89
C TYR A 6 -42.49 -23.78 -6.29
N PRO A 7 -41.49 -22.94 -5.89
CA PRO A 7 -41.12 -21.53 -6.22
C PRO A 7 -39.59 -21.34 -6.48
N GLY A 8 -39.14 -20.09 -6.74
CA GLY A 8 -37.79 -19.62 -6.37
C GLY A 8 -36.76 -19.53 -7.50
N ASP A 9 -36.28 -18.31 -7.79
CA ASP A 9 -34.91 -17.92 -7.46
C ASP A 9 -34.61 -16.50 -7.93
N GLU A 10 -34.22 -15.67 -6.95
CA GLU A 10 -33.56 -14.40 -7.13
C GLU A 10 -32.27 -14.58 -7.95
N LYS A 11 -32.12 -13.82 -9.04
CA LYS A 11 -30.79 -13.55 -9.60
C LYS A 11 -30.40 -12.12 -9.30
N LEU A 12 -29.65 -11.99 -8.20
CA LEU A 12 -28.79 -10.85 -7.88
C LEU A 12 -27.83 -10.53 -9.05
N PRO A 13 -27.39 -9.27 -9.15
CA PRO A 13 -26.68 -8.77 -10.32
C PRO A 13 -25.30 -9.40 -10.48
N VAL A 14 -24.93 -9.64 -11.74
CA VAL A 14 -23.61 -10.04 -12.19
C VAL A 14 -22.58 -9.07 -11.62
N SER A 15 -21.77 -9.56 -10.69
CA SER A 15 -20.55 -8.88 -10.25
C SER A 15 -19.61 -8.77 -11.46
N PRO A 16 -19.07 -7.59 -11.79
CA PRO A 16 -18.05 -7.50 -12.82
C PRO A 16 -16.78 -8.17 -12.28
N GLN A 17 -16.60 -9.44 -12.62
CA GLN A 17 -15.28 -10.02 -12.67
C GLN A 17 -14.53 -9.23 -13.73
N VAL A 18 -13.71 -8.28 -13.29
CA VAL A 18 -12.64 -7.72 -14.12
C VAL A 18 -11.72 -8.88 -14.43
N GLN A 19 -11.96 -9.55 -15.55
CA GLN A 19 -11.03 -10.49 -16.16
C GLN A 19 -9.82 -9.66 -16.59
N THR A 20 -8.84 -9.56 -15.71
CA THR A 20 -7.52 -9.04 -16.05
C THR A 20 -6.86 -10.04 -17.00
N PRO A 21 -6.17 -9.61 -18.08
CA PRO A 21 -5.49 -10.49 -19.02
C PRO A 21 -4.18 -11.01 -18.41
N LEU A 22 -4.29 -11.63 -17.24
CA LEU A 22 -3.20 -12.17 -16.46
C LEU A 22 -3.15 -13.66 -16.76
N SER A 23 -2.13 -14.06 -17.54
CA SER A 23 -1.97 -15.41 -18.07
C SER A 23 -2.19 -16.49 -17.00
N SER A 24 -2.86 -17.58 -17.39
CA SER A 24 -3.35 -18.68 -16.56
C SER A 24 -2.31 -19.48 -15.74
N ASN A 25 -1.03 -19.09 -15.75
CA ASN A 25 0.08 -19.78 -15.10
C ASN A 25 0.86 -18.91 -14.08
N LEU A 26 0.34 -17.75 -13.67
CA LEU A 26 1.01 -16.84 -12.73
C LEU A 26 0.39 -16.91 -11.34
N ASN A 27 1.22 -17.08 -10.31
CA ASN A 27 0.79 -17.03 -8.92
C ASN A 27 0.67 -15.57 -8.45
N ILE A 28 -0.45 -15.25 -7.81
CA ILE A 28 -0.75 -13.89 -7.32
C ILE A 28 -0.66 -13.87 -5.80
N ARG A 29 0.32 -13.15 -5.24
CA ARG A 29 0.37 -12.88 -3.81
C ARG A 29 -0.46 -11.65 -3.50
N THR A 30 -1.48 -11.80 -2.64
CA THR A 30 -2.36 -10.70 -2.21
C THR A 30 -2.10 -10.29 -0.77
N MET A 31 -1.62 -9.07 -0.57
CA MET A 31 -1.03 -8.55 0.65
C MET A 31 -1.89 -7.41 1.22
N PRO A 32 -2.63 -7.65 2.32
CA PRO A 32 -3.54 -6.65 2.87
C PRO A 32 -2.81 -5.57 3.68
N ILE A 33 -3.22 -4.33 3.48
CA ILE A 33 -2.80 -3.14 4.23
C ILE A 33 -3.85 -2.84 5.31
N ILE A 34 -3.44 -2.91 6.56
CA ILE A 34 -4.32 -2.82 7.72
C ILE A 34 -3.83 -1.73 8.69
N PRO A 35 -4.67 -0.76 9.08
CA PRO A 35 -4.32 0.21 10.11
C PRO A 35 -3.86 -0.49 11.38
N ALA A 36 -2.72 -0.07 11.93
CA ALA A 36 -2.30 -0.51 13.26
C ALA A 36 -3.00 0.37 14.30
N ASN A 37 -3.14 -0.13 15.53
CA ASN A 37 -3.79 0.62 16.61
C ASN A 37 -3.22 2.06 16.70
N PHE A 38 -4.11 3.05 16.70
CA PHE A 38 -3.85 4.49 16.58
C PHE A 38 -3.35 4.94 15.19
N SER A 39 -3.88 6.08 14.70
CA SER A 39 -3.85 6.57 13.31
C SER A 39 -2.48 6.86 12.67
N SER A 40 -1.36 6.52 13.32
CA SER A 40 0.00 6.87 12.90
C SER A 40 0.84 5.69 12.41
N SER A 41 0.24 4.52 12.20
CA SER A 41 0.91 3.39 11.55
C SER A 41 -0.05 2.40 10.90
N PHE A 42 0.46 1.59 9.99
CA PHE A 42 -0.25 0.45 9.41
C PHE A 42 0.70 -0.72 9.19
N PHE A 43 0.09 -1.90 9.03
CA PHE A 43 0.75 -3.16 8.71
C PHE A 43 0.48 -3.55 7.26
N LEU A 44 1.48 -4.14 6.61
CA LEU A 44 1.30 -4.94 5.40
C LEU A 44 1.51 -6.40 5.77
N PHE A 45 0.55 -7.27 5.49
CA PHE A 45 0.70 -8.73 5.70
C PHE A 45 1.13 -9.43 4.42
N SER A 46 1.80 -10.59 4.56
CA SER A 46 2.26 -11.43 3.45
C SER A 46 1.14 -12.09 2.65
N SER A 47 -0.05 -12.23 3.25
CA SER A 47 -1.24 -12.84 2.64
C SER A 47 -2.51 -12.48 3.41
N ILE A 48 -3.68 -12.70 2.79
CA ILE A 48 -4.99 -12.62 3.46
C ILE A 48 -5.06 -13.62 4.62
N ASP A 49 -4.58 -14.84 4.42
CA ASP A 49 -4.59 -15.90 5.42
C ASP A 49 -3.68 -15.58 6.62
N SER A 50 -2.53 -14.95 6.38
CA SER A 50 -1.68 -14.43 7.46
C SER A 50 -2.41 -13.36 8.27
N TYR A 51 -3.12 -12.43 7.63
CA TYR A 51 -3.92 -11.43 8.36
C TYR A 51 -5.12 -12.05 9.11
N ALA A 52 -5.79 -13.04 8.52
CA ALA A 52 -6.87 -13.76 9.20
C ALA A 52 -6.35 -14.40 10.49
N ARG A 53 -5.20 -15.10 10.42
CA ARG A 53 -4.57 -15.70 11.60
C ARG A 53 -4.16 -14.66 12.65
N TYR A 54 -3.66 -13.49 12.24
CA TYR A 54 -3.35 -12.40 13.16
C TYR A 54 -4.57 -11.91 13.96
N ASN A 55 -5.75 -11.85 13.32
CA ASN A 55 -6.98 -11.44 14.00
C ASN A 55 -7.47 -12.47 15.02
N ASP A 56 -7.27 -13.76 14.72
CA ASP A 56 -7.68 -14.84 15.60
C ASP A 56 -6.67 -15.07 16.73
N GLN A 57 -5.38 -14.90 16.42
CA GLN A 57 -4.23 -15.19 17.29
C GLN A 57 -3.17 -14.09 17.16
N ASP A 58 -3.07 -13.22 18.17
CA ASP A 58 -1.99 -12.23 18.25
C ASP A 58 -0.66 -12.96 18.45
N TYR A 59 0.26 -12.85 17.48
CA TYR A 59 1.59 -13.46 17.53
C TYR A 59 2.40 -13.07 18.77
N LYS A 60 2.03 -11.96 19.45
CA LYS A 60 2.65 -11.57 20.72
C LYS A 60 2.27 -12.47 21.89
N LYS A 61 1.15 -13.18 21.79
CA LYS A 61 0.55 -14.01 22.84
C LYS A 61 0.64 -15.51 22.53
N CYS A 62 0.72 -15.88 21.26
CA CYS A 62 0.76 -17.27 20.80
C CYS A 62 2.16 -17.65 20.31
N GLU A 63 2.51 -18.93 20.34
CA GLU A 63 3.78 -19.45 19.80
C GLU A 63 4.03 -19.01 18.36
N LEU A 64 5.30 -18.74 18.02
CA LEU A 64 5.70 -18.38 16.67
C LEU A 64 5.46 -19.54 15.70
N ASP A 65 4.71 -19.24 14.64
CA ASP A 65 4.53 -20.15 13.51
C ASP A 65 5.84 -20.26 12.71
N PRO A 66 6.31 -21.47 12.32
CA PRO A 66 7.57 -21.65 11.60
C PRO A 66 7.68 -20.93 10.26
N GLU A 67 6.54 -20.72 9.57
CA GLU A 67 6.47 -19.96 8.31
C GLU A 67 6.25 -18.46 8.55
N GLY A 68 5.95 -18.09 9.80
CA GLY A 68 5.61 -16.73 10.22
C GLY A 68 4.21 -16.30 9.81
N MET A 69 3.26 -17.23 9.75
CA MET A 69 1.84 -16.90 9.57
C MET A 69 1.31 -16.11 10.78
N GLY A 70 0.45 -15.11 10.53
CA GLY A 70 -0.05 -14.24 11.61
C GLY A 70 0.89 -13.09 11.96
N ILE A 71 2.05 -12.98 11.29
CA ILE A 71 3.03 -11.92 11.51
C ILE A 71 2.94 -10.93 10.34
N PRO A 72 2.85 -9.61 10.59
CA PRO A 72 2.96 -8.61 9.52
C PRO A 72 4.31 -8.72 8.80
N LEU A 73 4.35 -8.52 7.48
CA LEU A 73 5.61 -8.39 6.76
C LEU A 73 6.29 -7.05 7.08
N PHE A 74 5.53 -5.96 6.96
CA PHE A 74 6.01 -4.61 7.25
C PHE A 74 5.12 -3.90 8.28
N GLN A 75 5.74 -3.03 9.07
CA GLN A 75 5.06 -1.94 9.77
C GLN A 75 5.58 -0.61 9.26
N VAL A 76 4.67 0.26 8.83
CA VAL A 76 4.97 1.63 8.41
C VAL A 76 4.63 2.57 9.55
N ARG A 77 5.56 3.42 9.95
CA ARG A 77 5.38 4.40 11.04
C ARG A 77 5.70 5.80 10.54
N PHE A 78 4.77 6.73 10.79
CA PHE A 78 4.96 8.15 10.51
C PHE A 78 5.61 8.83 11.70
N ARG A 79 6.72 9.55 11.49
CA ARG A 79 7.36 10.32 12.57
C ARG A 79 6.69 11.70 12.69
N SER A 80 6.20 12.01 13.88
CA SER A 80 5.30 13.14 14.21
C SER A 80 5.90 14.55 14.04
N PHE A 81 7.23 14.73 14.11
CA PHE A 81 7.81 16.06 14.36
C PHE A 81 8.25 16.86 13.12
N LYS A 82 8.34 16.22 11.95
CA LYS A 82 8.47 16.87 10.64
C LYS A 82 7.73 15.96 9.68
N LYS A 83 6.71 16.44 8.99
CA LYS A 83 5.66 15.70 8.26
C LYS A 83 6.12 14.69 7.19
N GLU A 84 7.40 14.37 7.08
CA GLU A 84 8.01 13.87 5.85
C GLU A 84 9.15 12.88 6.12
N SER A 85 9.09 12.15 7.23
CA SER A 85 9.90 10.94 7.41
C SER A 85 9.03 9.73 7.79
N MET A 86 9.01 8.74 6.91
CA MET A 86 8.41 7.43 7.19
C MET A 86 9.52 6.43 7.48
N LEU A 87 9.31 5.60 8.51
CA LEU A 87 10.14 4.44 8.77
C LEU A 87 9.35 3.19 8.41
N ILE A 88 9.91 2.38 7.52
CA ILE A 88 9.36 1.07 7.19
C ILE A 88 10.23 0.03 7.89
N GLU A 89 9.63 -0.70 8.82
CA GLU A 89 10.27 -1.77 9.56
C GLU A 89 9.77 -3.12 9.03
N LYS A 90 10.69 -4.05 8.76
CA LYS A 90 10.40 -5.42 8.32
C LYS A 90 10.41 -6.38 9.50
N TYR A 91 9.47 -7.31 9.54
CA TYR A 91 9.57 -8.46 10.44
C TYR A 91 10.34 -9.58 9.74
N VAL A 92 11.31 -10.16 10.44
CA VAL A 92 12.15 -11.25 9.92
C VAL A 92 12.12 -12.37 10.95
N LEU A 93 11.71 -13.55 10.52
CA LEU A 93 11.72 -14.77 11.32
C LEU A 93 12.91 -15.61 10.91
N LEU A 94 13.80 -15.89 11.86
CA LEU A 94 14.99 -16.71 11.64
C LEU A 94 15.06 -17.83 12.67
N ASP A 95 15.76 -18.90 12.31
CA ASP A 95 16.13 -19.94 13.25
C ASP A 95 17.22 -19.39 14.19
N ALA A 96 17.28 -19.86 15.44
CA ALA A 96 18.21 -19.35 16.45
C ALA A 96 19.68 -19.66 16.11
N SER A 97 19.90 -20.64 15.23
CA SER A 97 21.20 -20.95 14.64
C SER A 97 21.65 -19.96 13.57
N ASP A 98 20.71 -19.22 12.96
CA ASP A 98 21.03 -18.28 11.90
C ASP A 98 21.67 -17.01 12.45
N SER A 99 22.51 -16.36 11.63
CA SER A 99 23.08 -15.07 12.00
C SER A 99 21.99 -14.01 12.11
N PRO A 100 22.03 -13.13 13.13
CA PRO A 100 21.04 -12.07 13.27
C PRO A 100 21.13 -11.06 12.10
N PRO A 101 20.07 -10.27 11.85
CA PRO A 101 20.08 -9.26 10.80
C PRO A 101 21.21 -8.25 10.96
N LYS A 102 21.83 -7.83 9.85
CA LYS A 102 22.91 -6.82 9.87
C LYS A 102 22.39 -5.39 10.10
N ALA A 103 21.21 -5.08 9.56
CA ALA A 103 20.57 -3.79 9.73
C ALA A 103 20.07 -3.60 11.19
N PRO A 104 19.92 -2.37 11.70
CA PRO A 104 19.44 -2.12 13.04
C PRO A 104 18.13 -2.86 13.35
N TYR A 105 18.12 -3.65 14.42
CA TYR A 105 16.99 -4.52 14.75
C TYR A 105 16.63 -4.50 16.23
N ARG A 106 15.44 -5.04 16.54
CA ARG A 106 15.00 -5.38 17.89
C ARG A 106 14.40 -6.77 17.87
N ILE A 107 14.70 -7.58 18.87
CA ILE A 107 14.01 -8.85 19.08
C ILE A 107 12.59 -8.54 19.57
N LYS A 108 11.58 -9.13 18.92
CA LYS A 108 10.17 -9.01 19.30
C LYS A 108 9.68 -10.20 20.09
N LYS A 109 10.18 -11.38 19.76
CA LYS A 109 9.84 -12.63 20.44
C LYS A 109 10.91 -13.67 20.15
N GLN A 110 11.10 -14.58 21.10
CA GLN A 110 11.94 -15.76 20.94
C GLN A 110 11.19 -16.94 21.56
N ASP A 111 10.89 -17.93 20.73
CA ASP A 111 10.16 -19.14 21.10
C ASP A 111 10.94 -20.36 20.63
N GLY A 112 11.55 -21.09 21.56
CA GLY A 112 12.37 -22.26 21.23
C GLY A 112 13.51 -21.91 20.25
N ASN A 113 13.49 -22.53 19.07
CA ASN A 113 14.48 -22.31 18.01
C ASN A 113 14.14 -21.15 17.07
N LEU A 114 13.06 -20.40 17.29
CA LEU A 114 12.66 -19.31 16.41
C LEU A 114 12.85 -17.96 17.09
N ILE A 115 13.44 -17.01 16.35
CA ILE A 115 13.59 -15.63 16.80
C ILE A 115 12.92 -14.69 15.79
N LEU A 116 11.94 -13.93 16.29
CA LEU A 116 11.28 -12.88 15.53
C LEU A 116 11.98 -11.55 15.74
N TYR A 117 12.61 -11.06 14.70
CA TYR A 117 13.23 -9.75 14.64
C TYR A 117 12.28 -8.72 14.01
N LYS A 118 12.45 -7.47 14.43
CA LYS A 118 11.93 -6.31 13.73
C LYS A 118 13.09 -5.41 13.35
N VAL A 119 13.29 -5.26 12.05
CA VAL A 119 14.47 -4.65 11.43
C VAL A 119 14.07 -3.34 10.77
N GLU A 120 14.87 -2.29 10.89
CA GLU A 120 14.71 -1.11 10.06
C GLU A 120 15.02 -1.48 8.61
N TYR A 121 14.02 -1.42 7.72
CA TYR A 121 14.17 -1.86 6.32
C TYR A 121 14.51 -0.71 5.39
N CYS A 122 13.73 0.37 5.45
CA CYS A 122 14.05 1.60 4.75
C CYS A 122 13.47 2.84 5.44
N LYS A 123 14.04 3.99 5.08
CA LYS A 123 13.61 5.31 5.51
C LYS A 123 13.17 6.09 4.28
N VAL A 124 12.04 6.76 4.39
CA VAL A 124 11.47 7.54 3.30
C VAL A 124 11.46 9.00 3.68
N TYR A 125 11.94 9.86 2.78
CA TYR A 125 12.04 11.29 2.98
C TYR A 125 11.33 12.03 1.84
N LEU A 126 10.48 13.01 2.16
CA LEU A 126 10.01 13.92 1.11
C LEU A 126 11.11 14.92 0.77
N ARG A 127 11.42 15.02 -0.52
CA ARG A 127 12.28 16.04 -1.08
C ARG A 127 11.47 16.96 -1.97
N TYR A 128 11.84 18.22 -1.90
CA TYR A 128 11.34 19.26 -2.78
C TYR A 128 12.44 19.65 -3.75
N TYR A 129 12.16 19.45 -5.03
CA TYR A 129 12.96 19.92 -6.14
C TYR A 129 12.33 21.17 -6.73
N SER A 130 13.05 21.86 -7.61
CA SER A 130 12.58 23.10 -8.25
C SER A 130 11.24 22.93 -8.96
N ASN A 131 11.01 21.78 -9.61
CA ASN A 131 9.85 21.55 -10.48
C ASN A 131 8.91 20.42 -10.01
N TYR A 132 9.30 19.68 -8.98
CA TYR A 132 8.55 18.53 -8.48
C TYR A 132 8.89 18.22 -7.03
N SER A 133 8.11 17.34 -6.41
CA SER A 133 8.46 16.75 -5.12
C SER A 133 8.44 15.23 -5.24
N ALA A 134 9.32 14.55 -4.51
CA ALA A 134 9.43 13.10 -4.56
C ALA A 134 9.76 12.53 -3.19
N TRP A 135 9.25 11.34 -2.91
CA TRP A 135 9.69 10.53 -1.81
C TRP A 135 10.95 9.75 -2.20
N GLU A 136 12.07 10.11 -1.60
CA GLU A 136 13.31 9.35 -1.69
C GLU A 136 13.31 8.22 -0.67
N VAL A 137 13.67 7.01 -1.11
CA VAL A 137 13.76 5.84 -0.26
C VAL A 137 15.22 5.46 -0.07
N VAL A 138 15.65 5.39 1.19
CA VAL A 138 16.98 4.94 1.60
C VAL A 138 16.83 3.57 2.24
N PHE A 139 17.30 2.54 1.55
CA PHE A 139 17.30 1.18 2.06
C PHE A 139 18.47 0.92 3.00
N LEU A 140 18.25 0.02 3.96
CA LEU A 140 19.26 -0.53 4.84
C LEU A 140 19.65 -1.94 4.37
N ASP A 141 20.55 -2.61 5.09
CA ASP A 141 21.07 -3.90 4.64
C ASP A 141 19.94 -4.93 4.48
N PRO A 142 19.96 -5.76 3.42
CA PRO A 142 21.06 -5.96 2.46
C PRO A 142 21.03 -5.02 1.23
N LEU A 143 20.10 -4.08 1.16
CA LEU A 143 19.86 -3.22 0.00
C LEU A 143 20.55 -1.85 0.10
N THR A 144 21.55 -1.69 0.97
CA THR A 144 22.32 -0.45 1.14
C THR A 144 23.03 0.03 -0.12
N ARG A 145 23.31 -0.89 -1.06
CA ARG A 145 24.00 -0.61 -2.33
C ARG A 145 23.06 -0.18 -3.45
N LEU A 146 21.74 -0.21 -3.22
CA LEU A 146 20.78 0.30 -4.16
C LEU A 146 21.09 1.78 -4.43
N GLY A 147 21.11 2.17 -5.71
CA GLY A 147 21.24 3.57 -6.09
C GLY A 147 19.99 4.38 -5.74
N LYS A 148 19.59 5.28 -6.63
CA LYS A 148 18.51 6.22 -6.35
C LYS A 148 17.13 5.53 -6.42
N TYR A 149 16.36 5.55 -5.34
CA TYR A 149 14.95 5.14 -5.36
C TYR A 149 14.05 6.35 -5.09
N GLU A 150 13.15 6.65 -6.01
CA GLU A 150 12.21 7.77 -5.92
C GLU A 150 10.79 7.38 -6.29
N PHE A 151 9.82 7.92 -5.57
CA PHE A 151 8.41 7.94 -5.93
C PHE A 151 7.98 9.39 -6.09
N LEU A 152 7.56 9.78 -7.29
CA LEU A 152 7.11 11.13 -7.60
C LEU A 152 5.81 11.44 -6.84
N HIS A 153 5.87 12.49 -6.03
CA HIS A 153 4.79 12.90 -5.13
C HIS A 153 3.91 13.97 -5.79
N ASN A 154 4.52 14.91 -6.53
CA ASN A 154 3.83 15.92 -7.32
C ASN A 154 4.74 16.45 -8.44
N VAL A 155 4.21 16.55 -9.67
CA VAL A 155 4.85 17.22 -10.82
C VAL A 155 3.89 18.31 -11.32
N GLY A 156 4.07 19.54 -10.84
CA GLY A 156 3.20 20.67 -11.16
C GLY A 156 1.74 20.44 -10.74
N THR A 157 0.83 20.38 -11.71
CA THR A 157 -0.61 20.12 -11.51
C THR A 157 -1.05 18.71 -11.92
N LYS A 158 -0.15 17.90 -12.50
CA LYS A 158 -0.48 16.55 -12.96
C LYS A 158 -0.26 15.56 -11.82
N LEU A 159 -1.30 14.78 -11.54
CA LEU A 159 -1.22 13.63 -10.65
C LEU A 159 -0.64 12.46 -11.45
N SER A 160 0.57 12.05 -11.10
CA SER A 160 1.24 10.88 -11.65
C SER A 160 1.82 10.06 -10.51
N PHE A 161 1.54 8.76 -10.51
CA PHE A 161 2.05 7.82 -9.53
C PHE A 161 3.22 7.02 -10.13
N CYS A 162 4.28 7.72 -10.46
CA CYS A 162 5.47 7.15 -11.10
C CYS A 162 6.69 7.28 -10.20
N GLY A 163 7.74 6.55 -10.52
CA GLY A 163 8.99 6.58 -9.80
C GLY A 163 10.04 5.73 -10.47
N THR A 164 11.23 5.71 -9.89
CA THR A 164 12.37 4.98 -10.43
C THR A 164 13.15 4.29 -9.33
N ALA A 165 13.72 3.14 -9.62
CA ALA A 165 14.69 2.45 -8.79
C ALA A 165 15.99 2.25 -9.57
N ASP A 166 17.05 2.93 -9.19
CA ASP A 166 18.35 2.97 -9.87
C ASP A 166 18.25 3.23 -11.39
N GLY A 167 17.31 4.09 -11.77
CA GLY A 167 17.02 4.44 -13.17
C GLY A 167 16.08 3.48 -13.90
N PHE A 168 15.57 2.42 -13.26
CA PHE A 168 14.50 1.57 -13.78
C PHE A 168 13.12 2.12 -13.42
N ASP A 169 12.23 2.18 -14.41
CA ASP A 169 10.90 2.76 -14.24
C ASP A 169 9.96 1.86 -13.44
N LEU A 170 9.27 2.47 -12.47
CA LEU A 170 8.21 1.87 -11.67
C LEU A 170 6.98 2.79 -11.74
N SER A 171 6.01 2.43 -12.57
CA SER A 171 4.86 3.31 -12.85
C SER A 171 3.54 2.67 -12.49
N TRP A 172 2.75 3.35 -11.65
CA TRP A 172 1.37 2.99 -11.39
C TRP A 172 0.43 3.73 -12.34
N ARG A 173 -0.42 3.00 -13.04
CA ARG A 173 -1.45 3.54 -13.93
C ARG A 173 -2.82 3.26 -13.33
N ALA A 174 -3.68 4.27 -13.30
CA ALA A 174 -5.06 4.08 -12.85
C ALA A 174 -5.80 3.15 -13.83
N ILE A 175 -6.55 2.18 -13.28
CA ILE A 175 -7.37 1.25 -14.07
C ILE A 175 -8.70 1.93 -14.45
N ASP A 176 -9.20 2.82 -13.59
CA ASP A 176 -10.41 3.60 -13.81
C ASP A 176 -10.11 5.11 -13.90
N SER A 177 -11.14 5.92 -14.15
CA SER A 177 -11.02 7.38 -14.17
C SER A 177 -10.86 8.01 -12.78
N SER A 178 -10.95 7.21 -11.72
CA SER A 178 -10.82 7.66 -10.34
C SER A 178 -9.35 7.61 -9.91
N VAL A 179 -8.77 8.80 -9.72
CA VAL A 179 -7.40 8.94 -9.16
C VAL A 179 -7.24 8.28 -7.78
N TRP A 180 -8.35 7.95 -7.13
CA TRP A 180 -8.46 7.35 -5.79
C TRP A 180 -8.66 5.84 -5.82
N GLY A 181 -8.90 5.30 -7.01
CA GLY A 181 -9.37 3.95 -7.25
C GLY A 181 -8.23 2.97 -7.40
N GLU A 182 -8.39 2.09 -8.37
CA GLU A 182 -7.53 0.94 -8.60
C GLU A 182 -6.34 1.32 -9.48
N HIS A 183 -5.17 0.76 -9.20
CA HIS A 183 -3.95 1.07 -9.93
C HIS A 183 -3.18 -0.20 -10.27
N GLU A 184 -2.61 -0.24 -11.46
CA GLU A 184 -1.76 -1.32 -11.94
C GLU A 184 -0.29 -0.85 -12.03
N LEU A 185 0.62 -1.63 -11.47
CA LEU A 185 2.06 -1.39 -11.49
C LEU A 185 2.66 -1.98 -12.75
N PHE A 186 3.33 -1.13 -13.52
CA PHE A 186 4.13 -1.49 -14.68
C PHE A 186 5.61 -1.43 -14.31
N ALA A 187 6.32 -2.55 -14.51
CA ALA A 187 7.74 -2.69 -14.24
C ALA A 187 8.37 -3.79 -15.11
N ASN A 188 9.68 -3.72 -15.33
CA ASN A 188 10.44 -4.84 -15.87
C ASN A 188 10.91 -5.75 -14.72
N TYR A 189 10.43 -6.99 -14.67
CA TYR A 189 10.76 -7.89 -13.56
C TYR A 189 12.22 -8.31 -13.54
N ASP A 190 12.82 -8.58 -14.69
CA ASP A 190 14.20 -9.08 -14.77
C ASP A 190 15.18 -8.03 -14.26
N ASP A 191 14.94 -6.77 -14.62
CA ASP A 191 15.75 -5.63 -14.17
C ASP A 191 15.62 -5.43 -12.65
N ILE A 192 14.39 -5.49 -12.12
CA ILE A 192 14.17 -5.37 -10.67
C ILE A 192 14.72 -6.58 -9.92
N HIS A 193 14.60 -7.79 -10.46
CA HIS A 193 15.18 -9.00 -9.89
C HIS A 193 16.69 -8.82 -9.73
N ARG A 194 17.39 -8.49 -10.82
CA ARG A 194 18.84 -8.24 -10.81
C ARG A 194 19.23 -7.15 -9.82
N LEU A 195 18.43 -6.10 -9.71
CA LEU A 195 18.69 -4.99 -8.81
C LEU A 195 18.64 -5.41 -7.33
N VAL A 196 17.71 -6.33 -6.99
CA VAL A 196 17.43 -6.73 -5.60
C VAL A 196 18.25 -7.94 -5.17
N THR A 197 18.39 -8.94 -6.04
CA THR A 197 19.06 -10.21 -5.72
C THR A 197 20.53 -10.21 -6.12
N TYR A 198 20.95 -9.27 -6.99
CA TYR A 198 22.24 -9.27 -7.69
C TYR A 198 22.45 -10.48 -8.62
N ASP A 199 21.39 -11.26 -8.87
CA ASP A 199 21.42 -12.45 -9.70
C ASP A 199 20.65 -12.23 -11.00
N SER A 200 21.19 -12.76 -12.09
CA SER A 200 20.48 -12.88 -13.36
C SER A 200 19.54 -14.08 -13.32
N LEU A 201 18.32 -13.92 -13.81
CA LEU A 201 17.41 -15.05 -14.04
C LEU A 201 17.98 -15.98 -15.12
N PRO A 202 17.66 -17.29 -15.08
CA PRO A 202 17.91 -18.19 -16.20
C PRO A 202 17.35 -17.57 -17.50
N ASP A 203 18.11 -17.67 -18.59
CA ASP A 203 17.75 -17.14 -19.92
C ASP A 203 17.66 -15.60 -20.06
N SER A 204 18.04 -14.85 -19.02
CA SER A 204 18.00 -13.40 -19.08
C SER A 204 19.24 -12.80 -19.75
N GLU A 205 19.05 -11.95 -20.76
CA GLU A 205 20.15 -11.31 -21.53
C GLU A 205 21.11 -10.52 -20.64
N PRO A 206 22.43 -10.54 -20.87
CA PRO A 206 23.42 -9.84 -20.03
C PRO A 206 23.04 -8.38 -19.75
N ARG A 207 23.51 -7.85 -18.61
CA ARG A 207 23.22 -6.48 -18.15
C ARG A 207 23.69 -5.46 -19.20
N ASP A 208 22.77 -5.03 -20.06
CA ASP A 208 22.99 -3.88 -20.93
C ASP A 208 22.66 -2.62 -20.12
N GLU A 209 23.59 -1.67 -20.05
CA GLU A 209 23.32 -0.36 -19.42
C GLU A 209 22.21 0.41 -20.18
N ASN A 210 21.88 -0.02 -21.40
CA ASN A 210 20.74 0.46 -22.19
C ASN A 210 19.40 -0.27 -21.90
N CYS A 211 19.32 -1.19 -20.94
CA CYS A 211 18.07 -1.90 -20.56
C CYS A 211 16.93 -0.97 -20.11
N LYS A 212 17.17 0.33 -19.93
CA LYS A 212 16.16 1.36 -19.62
C LYS A 212 15.00 1.44 -20.62
N ASN A 213 15.12 0.79 -21.79
CA ASN A 213 14.10 0.80 -22.85
C ASN A 213 13.31 -0.51 -22.99
N LYS A 214 13.48 -1.49 -22.09
CA LYS A 214 12.69 -2.73 -22.16
C LYS A 214 11.20 -2.46 -21.90
N PRO A 215 10.28 -3.18 -22.57
CA PRO A 215 8.85 -2.96 -22.38
C PRO A 215 8.45 -3.27 -20.94
N LEU A 216 7.73 -2.34 -20.32
CA LEU A 216 7.14 -2.54 -19.01
C LEU A 216 5.92 -3.46 -19.14
N SER A 217 5.79 -4.41 -18.21
CA SER A 217 4.62 -5.28 -18.12
C SER A 217 3.94 -5.11 -16.77
N PRO A 218 2.64 -5.43 -16.66
CA PRO A 218 1.95 -5.38 -15.38
C PRO A 218 2.59 -6.39 -14.42
N ARG A 219 2.90 -5.93 -13.20
CA ARG A 219 3.55 -6.71 -12.13
C ARG A 219 2.79 -6.71 -10.81
N GLY A 220 1.83 -5.82 -10.66
CA GLY A 220 0.99 -5.82 -9.49
C GLY A 220 -0.20 -4.87 -9.61
N ILE A 221 -1.10 -4.97 -8.65
CA ILE A 221 -2.34 -4.21 -8.59
C ILE A 221 -2.52 -3.70 -7.17
N TYR A 222 -2.93 -2.45 -7.04
CA TYR A 222 -3.42 -1.86 -5.81
C TYR A 222 -4.94 -1.72 -5.90
N LEU A 223 -5.66 -2.34 -4.96
CA LEU A 223 -7.13 -2.25 -4.87
C LEU A 223 -7.52 -1.61 -3.54
N ARG A 224 -8.42 -0.64 -3.61
CA ARG A 224 -8.93 0.08 -2.44
C ARG A 224 -10.25 -0.53 -1.98
N ASN A 225 -10.50 -0.55 -0.66
CA ASN A 225 -11.76 -1.03 -0.06
C ASN A 225 -12.17 -2.44 -0.53
N TRP A 226 -11.19 -3.29 -0.81
CA TRP A 226 -11.38 -4.67 -1.23
C TRP A 226 -12.02 -5.50 -0.12
N LYS A 227 -12.90 -6.44 -0.50
CA LYS A 227 -13.67 -7.28 0.42
C LYS A 227 -13.36 -8.76 0.18
N SER A 228 -13.28 -9.52 1.27
CA SER A 228 -13.15 -10.98 1.26
C SER A 228 -14.18 -11.60 2.17
N SER A 229 -14.65 -12.81 1.86
CA SER A 229 -15.40 -13.64 2.81
C SER A 229 -14.53 -14.08 4.02
N LYS A 230 -13.21 -14.09 3.87
CA LYS A 230 -12.27 -14.43 4.96
C LYS A 230 -12.06 -13.30 5.96
N LEU A 231 -12.47 -12.06 5.65
CA LEU A 231 -12.19 -10.87 6.45
C LEU A 231 -13.48 -10.22 6.93
N ARG A 232 -13.50 -9.73 8.18
CA ARG A 232 -14.67 -9.05 8.76
C ARG A 232 -14.94 -7.69 8.12
N ASN A 233 -13.89 -6.99 7.72
CA ASN A 233 -13.95 -5.62 7.20
C ASN A 233 -13.23 -5.52 5.86
N SER A 234 -13.61 -4.53 5.04
CA SER A 234 -12.85 -4.18 3.84
C SER A 234 -11.46 -3.68 4.19
N CYS A 235 -10.48 -3.97 3.33
CA CYS A 235 -9.11 -3.49 3.46
C CYS A 235 -8.58 -2.99 2.12
N ASN A 236 -7.44 -2.31 2.12
CA ASN A 236 -6.71 -2.05 0.87
C ASN A 236 -5.74 -3.20 0.65
N ILE A 237 -5.52 -3.59 -0.59
CA ILE A 237 -4.63 -4.71 -0.91
C ILE A 237 -3.61 -4.32 -1.98
N LEU A 238 -2.43 -4.91 -1.87
CA LEU A 238 -1.44 -4.97 -2.93
C LEU A 238 -1.36 -6.42 -3.41
N SER A 239 -1.54 -6.64 -4.71
CA SER A 239 -1.39 -7.95 -5.33
C SER A 239 -0.20 -7.92 -6.27
N PHE A 240 0.72 -8.89 -6.17
CA PHE A 240 1.89 -8.96 -7.03
C PHE A 240 1.94 -10.29 -7.78
N LEU A 241 2.45 -10.23 -9.01
CA LEU A 241 2.72 -11.41 -9.82
C LEU A 241 4.06 -11.99 -9.42
N GLU A 242 4.04 -13.21 -8.89
CA GLU A 242 5.24 -13.93 -8.51
C GLU A 242 5.52 -15.00 -9.58
N PRO A 243 6.74 -15.07 -10.14
CA PRO A 243 7.13 -16.22 -10.93
C PRO A 243 7.36 -17.43 -10.02
N GLY A 244 6.80 -18.58 -10.40
CA GLY A 244 6.93 -19.85 -9.66
C GLY A 244 5.84 -20.07 -8.61
N ASP A 245 5.93 -21.18 -7.87
CA ASP A 245 4.95 -21.59 -6.88
C ASP A 245 5.00 -20.71 -5.63
N ALA A 246 4.01 -19.83 -5.47
CA ALA A 246 3.78 -19.06 -4.24
C ALA A 246 3.21 -19.98 -3.14
N SER A 247 3.91 -21.07 -2.82
CA SER A 247 3.42 -22.12 -1.92
C SER A 247 3.33 -21.66 -0.47
N GLY A 248 4.17 -20.70 -0.07
CA GLY A 248 4.15 -20.12 1.27
C GLY A 248 3.30 -18.84 1.36
N LEU A 249 2.48 -18.78 2.42
CA LEU A 249 1.64 -17.63 2.75
C LEU A 249 2.22 -16.77 3.89
N GLY A 250 3.26 -17.25 4.58
CA GLY A 250 3.91 -16.60 5.72
C GLY A 250 5.07 -15.70 5.31
N ILE A 251 5.62 -14.95 6.27
CA ILE A 251 6.66 -13.93 5.99
C ILE A 251 8.00 -14.52 5.51
N ARG A 252 8.31 -15.80 5.78
CA ARG A 252 9.55 -16.44 5.27
C ARG A 252 9.52 -16.69 3.77
N SER A 253 8.33 -16.76 3.18
CA SER A 253 8.13 -17.16 1.78
C SER A 253 7.99 -16.01 0.80
N VAL A 254 8.03 -14.75 1.29
CA VAL A 254 7.85 -13.58 0.43
C VAL A 254 9.13 -13.35 -0.38
N PRO A 255 9.08 -13.37 -1.72
CA PRO A 255 10.26 -13.13 -2.55
C PRO A 255 10.84 -11.72 -2.34
N PRO A 256 12.17 -11.55 -2.36
CA PRO A 256 12.81 -10.24 -2.21
C PRO A 256 12.28 -9.18 -3.19
N VAL A 257 11.96 -9.58 -4.43
CA VAL A 257 11.37 -8.69 -5.43
C VAL A 257 9.99 -8.20 -4.99
N THR A 258 9.15 -9.07 -4.45
CA THR A 258 7.83 -8.70 -3.92
C THR A 258 7.97 -7.76 -2.72
N GLU A 259 8.90 -8.04 -1.82
CA GLU A 259 9.20 -7.15 -0.68
C GLU A 259 9.63 -5.75 -1.16
N PHE A 260 10.47 -5.70 -2.19
CA PHE A 260 10.95 -4.45 -2.79
C PHE A 260 9.83 -3.66 -3.47
N LEU A 261 9.04 -4.31 -4.33
CA LEU A 261 7.92 -3.66 -5.04
C LEU A 261 6.80 -3.24 -4.07
N SER A 262 6.63 -3.97 -2.96
CA SER A 262 5.70 -3.59 -1.89
C SER A 262 6.00 -2.23 -1.30
N ILE A 263 7.27 -1.80 -1.27
CA ILE A 263 7.63 -0.44 -0.84
C ILE A 263 7.00 0.58 -1.78
N HIS A 264 7.06 0.37 -3.10
CA HIS A 264 6.43 1.27 -4.07
C HIS A 264 4.92 1.34 -3.90
N GLY A 265 4.28 0.20 -3.63
CA GLY A 265 2.84 0.10 -3.35
C GLY A 265 2.44 0.77 -2.04
N ILE A 266 3.27 0.67 -1.00
CA ILE A 266 3.11 1.38 0.28
C ILE A 266 3.11 2.89 0.06
N LEU A 267 4.01 3.39 -0.79
CA LEU A 267 4.08 4.80 -1.14
C LEU A 267 2.82 5.24 -1.91
N LEU A 268 2.39 4.48 -2.93
CA LEU A 268 1.12 4.74 -3.59
C LEU A 268 -0.04 4.84 -2.59
N HIS A 269 -0.15 3.86 -1.69
CA HIS A 269 -1.20 3.82 -0.68
C HIS A 269 -1.20 5.08 0.20
N CYS A 270 -0.02 5.46 0.72
CA CYS A 270 0.14 6.64 1.55
C CYS A 270 -0.28 7.91 0.80
N ARG A 271 0.08 8.04 -0.49
CA ARG A 271 -0.28 9.21 -1.30
C ARG A 271 -1.78 9.28 -1.55
N ILE A 272 -2.42 8.16 -1.90
CA ILE A 272 -3.87 8.09 -2.10
C ILE A 272 -4.60 8.49 -0.80
N VAL A 273 -4.18 7.96 0.36
CA VAL A 273 -4.78 8.32 1.66
C VAL A 273 -4.61 9.81 1.97
N ALA A 274 -3.41 10.37 1.74
CA ALA A 274 -3.15 11.79 1.96
C ALA A 274 -4.03 12.68 1.09
N LEU A 275 -4.16 12.36 -0.20
CA LEU A 275 -5.06 13.07 -1.10
C LEU A 275 -6.50 13.04 -0.54
N ILE A 276 -6.96 11.92 0.05
CA ILE A 276 -8.37 11.76 0.45
C ILE A 276 -8.63 12.70 1.62
N GLN A 277 -7.69 12.72 2.56
CA GLN A 277 -7.72 13.62 3.70
C GLN A 277 -7.67 15.08 3.27
N GLU A 278 -6.87 15.43 2.26
CA GLU A 278 -6.82 16.78 1.69
C GLU A 278 -8.15 17.19 1.05
N ALA A 279 -8.78 16.30 0.28
CA ALA A 279 -10.10 16.55 -0.32
C ALA A 279 -11.19 16.72 0.76
N GLN A 280 -11.25 15.82 1.74
CA GLN A 280 -12.21 15.90 2.86
C GLN A 280 -12.02 17.17 3.68
N SER A 281 -10.77 17.59 3.92
CA SER A 281 -10.45 18.82 4.65
C SER A 281 -10.89 20.06 3.87
N ARG A 282 -10.69 20.08 2.55
CA ARG A 282 -11.17 21.16 1.67
C ARG A 282 -12.69 21.26 1.68
N GLU A 283 -13.39 20.15 1.52
CA GLU A 283 -14.85 20.13 1.60
C GLU A 283 -15.37 20.60 2.97
N ALA A 284 -14.75 20.16 4.06
CA ALA A 284 -15.13 20.59 5.40
C ALA A 284 -14.91 22.10 5.60
N ALA A 285 -13.80 22.65 5.09
CA ALA A 285 -13.53 24.08 5.12
C ALA A 285 -14.55 24.88 4.30
N GLU A 286 -14.92 24.40 3.11
CA GLU A 286 -15.96 25.03 2.29
C GLU A 286 -17.33 24.99 2.96
N ARG A 287 -17.73 23.87 3.55
CA ARG A 287 -18.99 23.75 4.29
C ARG A 287 -19.04 24.74 5.45
N ARG A 288 -17.94 24.88 6.21
CA ARG A 288 -17.82 25.88 7.28
C ARG A 288 -17.97 27.31 6.74
N ARG A 289 -17.33 27.63 5.60
CA ARG A 289 -17.44 28.95 4.97
C ARG A 289 -18.88 29.26 4.51
N ARG A 290 -19.57 28.28 3.91
CA ARG A 290 -20.98 28.44 3.50
C ARG A 290 -21.91 28.64 4.70
N ALA A 291 -21.70 27.89 5.78
CA ALA A 291 -22.48 28.05 7.01
C ALA A 291 -22.28 29.43 7.65
N MET A 292 -21.04 29.94 7.69
CA MET A 292 -20.75 31.30 8.18
C MET A 292 -21.41 32.38 7.32
N ASN A 293 -21.33 32.26 6.00
CA ASN A 293 -21.98 33.21 5.08
C ASN A 293 -23.52 33.19 5.20
N SER A 294 -24.12 32.01 5.39
CA SER A 294 -25.57 31.88 5.63
C SER A 294 -25.99 32.52 6.96
N SER A 295 -25.20 32.32 8.02
CA SER A 295 -25.43 32.94 9.33
C SER A 295 -25.30 34.46 9.31
N MET A 296 -24.36 35.02 8.53
CA MET A 296 -24.21 36.48 8.35
C MET A 296 -25.36 37.09 7.55
N ASN A 297 -25.89 36.39 6.54
CA ASN A 297 -27.06 36.86 5.79
C ASN A 297 -28.34 36.85 6.65
N MET A 298 -28.50 35.84 7.53
CA MET A 298 -29.63 35.79 8.47
C MET A 298 -29.54 36.87 9.56
N SER A 299 -28.35 37.19 10.06
CA SER A 299 -28.19 38.28 11.04
C SER A 299 -28.45 39.66 10.42
N MET A 300 -28.02 39.90 9.17
CA MET A 300 -28.34 41.13 8.42
C MET A 300 -29.83 41.26 8.10
N ALA A 301 -30.53 40.15 7.77
CA ALA A 301 -31.98 40.16 7.59
C ALA A 301 -32.74 40.51 8.89
N SER A 302 -32.27 40.01 10.03
CA SER A 302 -32.86 40.34 11.34
C SER A 302 -32.59 41.79 11.78
N ALA A 303 -31.43 42.35 11.43
CA ALA A 303 -31.12 43.76 11.70
C ALA A 303 -31.91 44.72 10.79
N GLY A 304 -32.15 44.34 9.53
CA GLY A 304 -32.99 45.11 8.61
C GLY A 304 -34.48 45.14 9.00
N ALA A 305 -34.99 44.09 9.66
CA ALA A 305 -36.37 44.04 10.14
C ALA A 305 -36.62 44.93 11.37
N MET A 306 -35.60 45.18 12.21
CA MET A 306 -35.73 46.03 13.41
C MET A 306 -35.52 47.53 13.15
N ALA A 307 -35.00 47.92 11.98
CA ALA A 307 -34.84 49.33 11.61
C ALA A 307 -36.09 49.96 10.96
N GLY A 308 -37.18 49.18 10.74
CA GLY A 308 -38.39 49.60 10.04
C GLY A 308 -39.60 49.95 10.92
N SER A 309 -39.47 50.00 12.25
CA SER A 309 -40.59 50.27 13.15
C SER A 309 -40.24 51.37 14.16
N GLY A 310 -40.25 52.61 13.68
CA GLY A 310 -39.94 53.77 14.51
C GLY A 310 -40.33 55.09 13.87
N CYS A 311 -41.59 55.24 13.43
CA CYS A 311 -42.22 56.55 13.24
C CYS A 311 -43.73 56.39 13.06
N CYS A 312 -44.49 56.51 14.14
CA CYS A 312 -45.88 56.97 14.08
C CYS A 312 -45.97 58.18 15.00
N CYS A 313 -46.39 59.30 14.41
CA CYS A 313 -46.78 60.52 15.10
C CYS A 313 -48.07 60.31 15.90
#